data_AF-A0A7X7STW5-F1
#
_entry.id   AF-A0A7X7STW5-F1
#
_cell.length_a   1.000
_cell.length_b   1.000
_cell.length_c   1.000
_cell.angle_alpha   90.00
_cell.angle_beta   90.00
_cell.angle_gamma   90.00
#
_symmetry.space_group_name_H-M   'P 1'
#
loop_
_entity.id
_entity.type
_entity.pdbx_description
1 polymer ?
#
loop_
_entity_poly.entity_id
_entity_poly.type
_entity_poly.pdbx_seq_one_letter_code
_entity_poly.pdbx_strand_id
1 'polypeptide(L)'
;MNATEILLNNGIAPRYQYFINEDNKDEVEHFMKLIENLHINERVQALGMSFRSFINPGTCDRENENLYQVRINKSSLPVKLKNYILDYDELMSEQELVEILKNDQAFYVPDYGDSIVLNINNKLDVFIILPICKMNGILEIF
;
A
#
# COMPACT_ATOMS: atom_id res chain seq x y z
N MET A 1 -14.12 18.59 -15.51
CA MET A 1 -13.18 17.69 -16.20
C MET A 1 -12.49 16.87 -15.12
N ASN A 2 -12.71 15.55 -15.07
CA ASN A 2 -12.17 14.66 -14.02
C ASN A 2 -10.73 14.23 -14.41
N ALA A 3 -9.81 14.14 -13.43
CA ALA A 3 -8.43 13.70 -13.64
C ALA A 3 -8.33 12.35 -14.38
N THR A 4 -9.23 11.40 -14.08
CA THR A 4 -9.34 10.12 -14.80
C THR A 4 -9.51 10.30 -16.30
N GLU A 5 -10.40 11.20 -16.71
CA GLU A 5 -10.68 11.45 -18.12
C GLU A 5 -9.50 12.08 -18.83
N ILE A 6 -8.78 12.97 -18.14
CA ILE A 6 -7.56 13.59 -18.67
C ILE A 6 -6.51 12.52 -18.96
N LEU A 7 -6.29 11.58 -18.03
CA LEU A 7 -5.32 10.50 -18.21
C LEU A 7 -5.71 9.60 -19.39
N LEU A 8 -6.95 9.11 -19.42
CA LEU A 8 -7.43 8.21 -20.47
C LEU A 8 -7.40 8.85 -21.86
N ASN A 9 -7.79 10.13 -21.97
CA ASN A 9 -7.76 10.86 -23.25
C ASN A 9 -6.33 11.08 -23.79
N ASN A 10 -5.32 10.97 -22.93
CA ASN A 10 -3.91 11.05 -23.32
C ASN A 10 -3.26 9.66 -23.43
N GLY A 11 -4.05 8.58 -23.42
CA GLY A 11 -3.54 7.20 -23.53
C GLY A 11 -2.76 6.75 -22.29
N ILE A 12 -2.99 7.38 -21.13
CA ILE A 12 -2.32 7.04 -19.88
C ILE A 12 -3.28 6.23 -19.02
N ALA A 13 -2.88 5.00 -18.66
CA ALA A 13 -3.63 4.19 -17.71
C ALA A 13 -3.54 4.80 -16.29
N PRO A 14 -4.66 5.20 -15.67
CA PRO A 14 -4.65 5.62 -14.28
C PRO A 14 -4.29 4.45 -13.36
N ARG A 15 -3.52 4.76 -12.31
CA ARG A 15 -3.31 3.88 -11.16
C ARG A 15 -4.05 4.47 -9.97
N TYR A 16 -4.90 3.67 -9.33
CA TYR A 16 -5.54 4.10 -8.10
C TYR A 16 -4.96 3.39 -6.88
N GLN A 17 -4.79 4.16 -5.82
CA GLN A 17 -4.34 3.68 -4.52
C GLN A 17 -5.23 4.33 -3.47
N TYR A 18 -5.87 3.52 -2.64
CA TYR A 18 -6.72 3.98 -1.55
C TYR A 18 -6.10 3.64 -0.21
N PHE A 19 -6.12 4.60 0.71
CA PHE A 19 -5.78 4.35 2.09
C PHE A 19 -7.06 4.03 2.85
N ILE A 20 -7.09 2.87 3.52
CA ILE A 20 -8.23 2.42 4.31
C ILE A 20 -7.91 2.48 5.80
N ASN A 21 -8.87 2.95 6.59
CA ASN A 21 -8.83 3.00 8.04
C ASN A 21 -10.24 2.70 8.60
N GLU A 22 -10.40 2.65 9.92
CA GLU A 22 -11.71 2.38 10.55
C GLU A 22 -12.77 3.43 10.22
N ASP A 23 -12.36 4.68 10.04
CA ASP A 23 -13.27 5.80 9.78
C ASP A 23 -13.82 5.80 8.34
N ASN A 24 -13.05 5.30 7.37
CA ASN A 24 -13.37 5.43 5.95
C ASN A 24 -13.67 4.10 5.22
N LYS A 25 -13.62 2.95 5.92
CA LYS A 25 -13.80 1.63 5.31
C LYS A 25 -15.07 1.47 4.47
N ASP A 26 -16.16 2.10 4.89
CA ASP A 26 -17.43 2.06 4.17
C ASP A 26 -17.38 2.90 2.88
N GLU A 27 -16.68 4.04 2.91
CA GLU A 27 -16.48 4.89 1.72
C GLU A 27 -15.63 4.18 0.67
N VAL A 28 -14.61 3.42 1.09
CA VAL A 28 -13.77 2.64 0.18
C VAL A 28 -14.60 1.60 -0.58
N GLU A 29 -15.60 0.95 0.05
CA GLU A 29 -16.52 0.05 -0.67
C GLU A 29 -17.31 0.80 -1.76
N HIS A 30 -17.78 2.01 -1.48
CA HIS A 30 -18.49 2.82 -2.47
C HIS A 30 -17.57 3.24 -3.61
N PHE A 31 -16.31 3.55 -3.31
CA PHE A 31 -15.32 3.88 -4.32
C PHE A 31 -15.07 2.72 -5.28
N MET A 32 -14.93 1.49 -4.77
CA MET A 32 -14.73 0.31 -5.63
C MET A 32 -15.90 0.10 -6.59
N LYS A 33 -17.15 0.30 -6.13
CA LYS A 33 -18.34 0.29 -7.00
C LYS A 33 -18.29 1.37 -8.06
N LEU A 34 -17.76 2.55 -7.73
CA LEU A 34 -17.61 3.64 -8.71
C LEU A 34 -16.64 3.27 -9.83
N ILE A 35 -15.51 2.61 -9.52
CA ILE A 35 -14.55 2.12 -10.53
C ILE A 35 -15.25 1.17 -11.50
N GLU A 36 -16.02 0.22 -10.96
CA GLU A 36 -16.79 -0.77 -11.74
C GLU A 36 -17.84 -0.07 -12.63
N ASN A 37 -18.64 0.83 -12.05
CA ASN A 37 -19.69 1.57 -12.78
C ASN A 37 -19.14 2.46 -13.90
N LEU A 38 -17.92 2.98 -13.76
CA LEU A 38 -17.25 3.78 -14.78
C LEU A 38 -16.50 2.94 -15.81
N HIS A 39 -16.53 1.61 -15.69
CA HIS A 39 -15.86 0.66 -16.58
C HIS A 39 -14.39 1.00 -16.83
N ILE A 40 -13.69 1.47 -15.78
CA ILE A 40 -12.31 1.97 -15.93
C ILE A 40 -11.37 0.87 -16.42
N ASN A 41 -11.56 -0.36 -15.95
CA ASN A 41 -10.73 -1.49 -16.35
C ASN A 41 -10.86 -1.77 -17.86
N GLU A 42 -12.08 -1.84 -18.37
CA GLU A 42 -12.39 -2.07 -19.78
C GLU A 42 -11.84 -0.94 -20.66
N ARG A 43 -11.97 0.30 -20.19
CA ARG A 43 -11.43 1.48 -20.88
C ARG A 43 -9.91 1.48 -20.96
N VAL A 44 -9.22 1.05 -19.90
CA VAL A 44 -7.75 0.88 -19.89
C VAL A 44 -7.32 -0.29 -20.77
N GLN A 45 -8.07 -1.39 -20.76
CA GLN A 45 -7.82 -2.54 -21.65
C GLN A 45 -8.00 -2.19 -23.12
N ALA A 46 -8.95 -1.31 -23.47
CA ALA A 46 -9.11 -0.79 -24.82
C ALA A 46 -7.90 0.00 -25.32
N LEU A 47 -7.05 0.51 -24.40
CA LEU A 47 -5.76 1.14 -24.70
C LEU A 47 -4.60 0.13 -24.78
N GLY A 48 -4.86 -1.17 -24.62
CA GLY A 48 -3.83 -2.22 -24.59
C GLY A 48 -3.02 -2.25 -23.29
N MET A 49 -3.53 -1.66 -22.21
CA MET A 49 -2.83 -1.55 -20.93
C MET A 49 -3.56 -2.33 -19.82
N SER A 50 -2.89 -2.54 -18.68
CA SER A 50 -3.48 -3.18 -17.50
C SER A 50 -3.82 -2.14 -16.44
N PHE A 51 -5.07 -2.12 -15.99
CA PHE A 51 -5.51 -1.27 -14.90
C PHE A 51 -4.97 -1.79 -13.56
N ARG A 52 -4.51 -0.87 -12.69
CA ARG A 52 -4.04 -1.20 -11.34
C ARG A 52 -4.81 -0.38 -10.31
N SER A 53 -5.53 -1.08 -9.44
CA SER A 53 -6.21 -0.51 -8.28
C SER A 53 -5.94 -1.41 -7.08
N PHE A 54 -5.52 -0.84 -5.96
CA PHE A 54 -5.32 -1.58 -4.72
C PHE A 54 -5.55 -0.66 -3.51
N ILE A 55 -5.86 -1.32 -2.41
CA ILE A 55 -6.13 -0.72 -1.11
C ILE A 55 -4.90 -0.97 -0.23
N ASN A 56 -4.45 0.09 0.43
CA ASN A 56 -3.34 0.09 1.36
C ASN A 56 -3.87 0.42 2.77
N PRO A 57 -3.73 -0.47 3.76
CA PRO A 57 -4.19 -0.22 5.14
C PRO A 57 -3.31 0.76 5.94
N GLY A 58 -2.26 1.31 5.33
CA GLY A 58 -1.28 2.16 5.98
C GLY A 58 -0.19 1.34 6.68
N THR A 59 1.05 1.80 6.56
CA THR A 59 2.21 1.23 7.28
C THR A 59 2.29 1.79 8.69
N CYS A 60 3.14 1.21 9.54
CA CYS A 60 3.46 1.74 10.88
C CYS A 60 4.33 3.02 10.86
N ASP A 61 4.85 3.42 9.69
CA ASP A 61 5.90 4.45 9.60
C ASP A 61 5.40 5.87 9.29
N ARG A 62 6.15 6.86 9.80
CA ARG A 62 6.08 8.29 9.44
C ARG A 62 4.69 8.89 9.62
N GLU A 63 4.09 9.41 8.55
CA GLU A 63 2.79 10.10 8.59
C GLU A 63 1.65 9.17 9.01
N ASN A 64 1.80 7.85 8.82
CA ASN A 64 0.81 6.89 9.26
C ASN A 64 0.85 6.66 10.79
N GLU A 65 1.92 7.07 11.48
CA GLU A 65 1.99 7.05 12.95
C GLU A 65 0.83 7.83 13.57
N ASN A 66 0.46 8.95 12.95
CA ASN A 66 -0.66 9.79 13.38
C ASN A 66 -2.03 9.11 13.26
N LEU A 67 -2.12 8.02 12.49
CA LEU A 67 -3.38 7.31 12.20
C LEU A 67 -3.52 5.99 12.97
N TYR A 68 -2.60 5.67 13.89
CA TYR A 68 -2.67 4.43 14.69
C TYR A 68 -4.00 4.23 15.40
N GLN A 69 -4.59 5.31 15.94
CA GLN A 69 -5.85 5.25 16.69
C GLN A 69 -7.05 4.81 15.85
N VAL A 70 -6.97 5.00 14.53
CA VAL A 70 -8.06 4.70 13.58
C VAL A 70 -7.65 3.62 12.58
N ARG A 71 -6.55 2.90 12.82
CA ARG A 71 -6.03 1.89 11.91
C ARG A 71 -7.03 0.75 11.73
N ILE A 72 -7.21 0.31 10.48
CA ILE A 72 -8.18 -0.75 10.14
C ILE A 72 -7.80 -2.07 10.82
N ASN A 73 -8.74 -2.69 11.50
CA ASN A 73 -8.58 -4.05 12.01
C ASN A 73 -8.93 -5.08 10.92
N LYS A 74 -8.15 -6.16 10.78
CA LYS A 74 -8.43 -7.23 9.78
C LYS A 74 -9.85 -7.79 9.91
N SER A 75 -10.36 -7.87 11.14
CA SER A 75 -11.71 -8.33 11.46
C SER A 75 -12.80 -7.34 11.05
N SER A 76 -12.50 -6.05 11.05
CA SER A 76 -13.40 -4.96 10.62
C SER A 76 -13.48 -4.78 9.12
N LEU A 77 -12.57 -5.40 8.36
CA LEU A 77 -12.48 -5.20 6.92
C LEU A 77 -13.69 -5.82 6.19
N PRO A 78 -14.42 -5.05 5.36
CA PRO A 78 -15.48 -5.61 4.53
C PRO A 78 -14.97 -6.73 3.62
N VAL A 79 -15.69 -7.86 3.59
CA VAL A 79 -15.29 -9.08 2.83
C VAL A 79 -15.02 -8.79 1.35
N LYS A 80 -15.77 -7.85 0.75
CA LYS A 80 -15.61 -7.48 -0.66
C LYS A 80 -14.28 -6.77 -0.95
N LEU A 81 -13.64 -6.19 0.05
CA LEU A 81 -12.39 -5.44 -0.13
C LEU A 81 -11.14 -6.34 -0.07
N LYS A 82 -11.26 -7.59 0.38
CA LYS A 82 -10.13 -8.51 0.54
C LYS A 82 -9.30 -8.66 -0.73
N ASN A 83 -9.96 -8.85 -1.88
CA ASN A 83 -9.30 -9.04 -3.18
C ASN A 83 -8.60 -7.78 -3.71
N TYR A 84 -8.85 -6.63 -3.09
CA TYR A 84 -8.26 -5.36 -3.47
C TYR A 84 -7.12 -4.94 -2.56
N ILE A 85 -6.91 -5.64 -1.43
CA ILE A 85 -5.77 -5.41 -0.56
C ILE A 85 -4.58 -6.22 -1.08
N LEU A 86 -3.43 -5.53 -1.17
CA LEU A 86 -2.18 -6.17 -1.56
C LEU A 86 -1.79 -7.22 -0.52
N ASP A 87 -1.47 -8.43 -0.97
CA ASP A 87 -0.95 -9.55 -0.15
C ASP A 87 -1.83 -9.87 1.08
N TYR A 88 -3.15 -9.77 0.95
CA TYR A 88 -4.12 -9.90 2.06
C TYR A 88 -3.93 -11.15 2.94
N ASP A 89 -3.62 -12.28 2.33
CA ASP A 89 -3.43 -13.56 3.01
C ASP A 89 -2.12 -13.62 3.81
N GLU A 90 -1.13 -12.80 3.45
CA GLU A 90 0.18 -12.71 4.11
C GLU A 90 0.20 -11.68 5.24
N LEU A 91 -0.87 -10.91 5.43
CA LEU A 91 -0.90 -9.87 6.45
C LEU A 91 -0.95 -10.44 7.89
N MET A 92 -0.06 -9.96 8.78
CA MET A 92 0.21 -10.47 10.14
C MET A 92 0.32 -9.35 11.20
N SER A 93 -0.22 -9.54 12.42
CA SER A 93 -0.32 -8.52 13.48
C SER A 93 1.04 -8.03 13.91
N GLU A 94 1.17 -6.77 14.35
CA GLU A 94 2.40 -6.34 15.00
C GLU A 94 2.73 -7.30 16.14
N GLN A 95 1.71 -7.77 16.87
CA GLN A 95 1.86 -8.81 17.88
C GLN A 95 2.33 -10.16 17.31
N GLU A 96 1.76 -10.64 16.21
CA GLU A 96 2.19 -11.89 15.55
C GLU A 96 3.62 -11.76 15.00
N LEU A 97 3.96 -10.63 14.40
CA LEU A 97 5.29 -10.31 13.90
C LEU A 97 6.30 -10.26 15.04
N VAL A 98 6.01 -9.57 16.14
CA VAL A 98 6.86 -9.54 17.34
C VAL A 98 7.07 -10.96 17.88
N GLU A 99 6.03 -11.79 17.92
CA GLU A 99 6.16 -13.17 18.38
C GLU A 99 7.04 -14.04 17.47
N ILE A 100 7.01 -13.80 16.16
CA ILE A 100 7.90 -14.47 15.19
C ILE A 100 9.33 -13.95 15.31
N LEU A 101 9.49 -12.63 15.40
CA LEU A 101 10.78 -11.94 15.29
C LEU A 101 11.53 -11.87 16.62
N LYS A 102 10.88 -12.00 17.78
CA LYS A 102 11.54 -11.84 19.10
C LYS A 102 12.73 -12.78 19.33
N ASN A 103 12.74 -13.92 18.65
CA ASN A 103 13.82 -14.90 18.73
C ASN A 103 14.60 -15.00 17.43
N ASP A 104 14.23 -14.23 16.40
CA ASP A 104 14.94 -14.22 15.14
C ASP A 104 16.30 -13.54 15.35
N GLN A 105 17.35 -14.21 14.90
CA GLN A 105 18.72 -13.71 14.92
C GLN A 105 19.18 -13.33 13.50
N ALA A 106 18.28 -13.42 12.51
CA ALA A 106 18.54 -12.91 11.18
C ALA A 106 18.87 -11.41 11.27
N PHE A 107 19.93 -11.04 10.60
CA PHE A 107 20.32 -9.65 10.42
C PHE A 107 20.40 -9.37 8.93
N TYR A 108 19.84 -8.25 8.53
CA TYR A 108 20.01 -7.76 7.18
C TYR A 108 21.37 -7.10 7.06
N VAL A 109 22.20 -7.59 6.13
CA VAL A 109 23.42 -6.90 5.69
C VAL A 109 23.04 -6.10 4.45
N PRO A 110 23.01 -4.77 4.50
CA PRO A 110 22.72 -3.97 3.32
C PRO A 110 23.78 -4.20 2.25
N ASP A 111 23.33 -4.62 1.08
CA ASP A 111 24.16 -4.64 -0.12
C ASP A 111 23.92 -3.33 -0.88
N TYR A 112 24.84 -2.38 -0.69
CA TYR A 112 24.79 -1.07 -1.37
C TYR A 112 25.45 -1.11 -2.76
N GLY A 113 26.00 -2.26 -3.20
CA GLY A 113 26.85 -2.32 -4.39
C GLY A 113 27.93 -1.23 -4.36
N ASP A 114 28.18 -0.58 -5.50
CA ASP A 114 29.19 0.49 -5.64
C ASP A 114 28.68 1.90 -5.26
N SER A 115 27.41 2.05 -4.84
CA SER A 115 26.80 3.37 -4.64
C SER A 115 25.88 3.47 -3.43
N ILE A 116 26.12 4.44 -2.56
CA ILE A 116 25.27 4.74 -1.40
C ILE A 116 24.25 5.82 -1.77
N VAL A 117 22.96 5.58 -1.51
CA VAL A 117 21.89 6.58 -1.66
C VAL A 117 21.64 7.27 -0.31
N LEU A 118 21.93 8.57 -0.25
CA LEU A 118 21.64 9.42 0.89
C LEU A 118 20.31 10.15 0.67
N ASN A 119 19.40 10.05 1.63
CA ASN A 119 18.13 10.77 1.62
C ASN A 119 18.24 11.98 2.54
N ILE A 120 17.70 13.11 2.11
CA ILE A 120 17.72 14.38 2.85
C ILE A 120 16.28 14.85 3.01
N ASN A 121 15.82 15.09 4.24
CA ASN A 121 14.47 15.61 4.47
C ASN A 121 14.44 17.15 4.33
N ASN A 122 13.25 17.74 4.48
CA ASN A 122 13.04 19.19 4.46
C ASN A 122 13.70 19.94 5.64
N LYS A 123 14.21 19.24 6.66
CA LYS A 123 14.98 19.78 7.78
C LYS A 123 16.50 19.64 7.59
N LEU A 124 16.94 19.11 6.46
CA LEU A 124 18.34 18.79 6.14
C LEU A 124 18.94 17.64 6.97
N ASP A 125 18.10 16.81 7.58
CA ASP A 125 18.57 15.57 8.19
C ASP A 125 18.94 14.57 7.10
N VAL A 126 20.13 13.97 7.21
CA VAL A 126 20.65 12.96 6.28
C VAL A 126 20.39 11.57 6.86
N PHE A 127 19.77 10.70 6.08
CA PHE A 127 19.48 9.32 6.48
C PHE A 127 19.68 8.35 5.30
N ILE A 128 20.07 7.12 5.63
CA ILE A 128 20.09 6.01 4.69
C ILE A 128 18.80 5.25 4.91
N ILE A 129 18.02 5.06 3.84
CA ILE A 129 16.88 4.15 3.90
C ILE A 129 17.46 2.74 3.82
N LEU A 130 17.47 2.04 4.94
CA LEU A 130 17.61 0.59 4.91
C LEU A 130 16.40 0.07 4.15
N PRO A 131 16.56 -0.78 3.12
CA PRO A 131 15.41 -1.45 2.54
C PRO A 131 14.75 -2.24 3.66
N ILE A 132 13.58 -1.78 4.09
CA ILE A 132 12.70 -2.51 5.00
C ILE A 132 12.54 -3.88 4.36
N CYS A 133 12.86 -4.92 5.13
CA CYS A 133 12.98 -6.30 4.71
C CYS A 133 12.00 -6.68 3.59
N LYS A 134 12.50 -6.81 2.35
CA LYS A 134 11.95 -7.81 1.42
C LYS A 134 12.51 -9.16 1.86
N MET A 135 12.10 -9.63 3.04
CA MET A 135 12.20 -11.06 3.33
C MET A 135 11.24 -11.75 2.36
N ASN A 136 11.71 -12.81 1.71
CA ASN A 136 10.93 -13.58 0.74
C ASN A 136 9.52 -13.88 1.30
N GLY A 137 8.51 -13.13 0.84
CA GLY A 137 7.10 -13.36 1.19
C GLY A 137 6.63 -12.78 2.53
N ILE A 138 7.27 -11.75 3.09
CA ILE A 138 6.67 -11.01 4.22
C ILE A 138 6.65 -9.52 3.88
N LEU A 139 5.48 -9.02 3.51
CA LEU A 139 5.16 -7.61 3.59
C LEU A 139 4.93 -7.30 5.08
N GLU A 140 5.83 -6.53 5.71
CA GLU A 140 5.61 -6.00 7.06
C GLU A 140 4.39 -5.08 7.06
N ILE A 141 3.23 -5.58 7.51
CA ILE A 141 2.13 -4.75 8.02
C ILE A 141 1.29 -5.57 9.01
N PHE A 142 1.31 -5.16 10.28
CA PHE A 142 0.16 -4.74 11.10
C PHE A 142 0.68 -3.96 12.30
#